data_AF-A0A5C3N2W2-F1
#
_entry.id   AF-A0A5C3N2W2-F1
#
_cell.length_a   1.000
_cell.length_b   1.000
_cell.length_c   1.000
_cell.angle_alpha   90.00
_cell.angle_beta   90.00
_cell.angle_gamma   90.00
#
_symmetry.space_group_name_H-M   'P 1'
#
loop_
_entity.id
_entity.type
_entity.pdbx_description
1 polymer ?
#
loop_
_entity_poly.entity_id
_entity_poly.type
_entity_poly.pdbx_seq_one_letter_code
_entity_poly.pdbx_strand_id
1 'polypeptide(L)'
;PLRTLDPKNLSSEDFVVLHGQVMVVKPVHDLSLPLLHLTYYQQTGYKCDFPKGTQGFFYWHSEPGAPELMAQVRFRITESEDQATFSSGRDLCLPTGVPWSIPLLTMAPQKSYELLQSILLSEGLVTQALLKRAANATTTPRRKGAGPGLHSNFVGRFGEPFGVSLQAEAVKVWITDDSTALSVGIQTPFRLYHSHRPPYEGERRCRRNANARSLPSDPPTGFALVQFERSTLPEHAGSRTVVLRIAKLIGLRKVDIGPPPPGAPEPKEGELVMQ
;
A
#
# COMPACT_ATOMS: atom_id res chain seq x y z
N PRO A 1 -18.83 14.15 2.81
CA PRO A 1 -18.75 14.41 4.27
C PRO A 1 -18.29 13.10 4.92
N LEU A 2 -17.47 13.12 5.97
CA LEU A 2 -17.05 11.88 6.66
C LEU A 2 -17.42 11.98 8.14
N ARG A 3 -18.31 11.10 8.61
CA ARG A 3 -18.83 11.15 9.98
C ARG A 3 -18.36 9.99 10.84
N THR A 4 -18.28 8.79 10.27
CA THR A 4 -17.87 7.56 10.97
C THR A 4 -16.83 6.77 10.19
N LEU A 5 -16.06 5.97 10.90
CA LEU A 5 -15.21 4.92 10.34
C LEU A 5 -15.58 3.52 10.87
N ASP A 6 -16.59 3.41 11.74
CA ASP A 6 -17.10 2.11 12.20
C ASP A 6 -18.09 1.54 11.17
N PRO A 7 -17.82 0.37 10.56
CA PRO A 7 -18.75 -0.29 9.65
C PRO A 7 -20.18 -0.43 10.18
N LYS A 8 -20.35 -0.52 11.51
CA LYS A 8 -21.66 -0.70 12.16
C LYS A 8 -22.49 0.58 12.22
N ASN A 9 -21.88 1.74 12.02
CA ASN A 9 -22.55 3.04 12.12
C ASN A 9 -22.70 3.75 10.76
N LEU A 10 -22.34 3.07 9.67
CA LEU A 10 -22.43 3.64 8.32
C LEU A 10 -23.87 3.99 7.95
N SER A 11 -24.02 5.12 7.27
CA SER A 11 -25.29 5.61 6.72
C SER A 11 -25.10 6.11 5.30
N SER A 12 -26.18 6.42 4.59
CA SER A 12 -26.09 7.01 3.24
C SER A 12 -25.33 8.34 3.20
N GLU A 13 -25.25 9.07 4.32
CA GLU A 13 -24.46 10.31 4.40
C GLU A 13 -22.94 10.09 4.37
N ASP A 14 -22.48 8.87 4.70
CA ASP A 14 -21.07 8.47 4.65
C ASP A 14 -20.68 7.87 3.29
N PHE A 15 -21.63 7.76 2.37
CA PHE A 15 -21.40 7.23 1.03
C PHE A 15 -20.60 8.24 0.20
N VAL A 16 -19.49 7.78 -0.37
CA VAL A 16 -18.57 8.62 -1.14
C VAL A 16 -18.35 8.03 -2.52
N VAL A 17 -18.41 8.88 -3.54
CA VAL A 17 -17.98 8.57 -4.90
C VAL A 17 -16.57 9.13 -5.10
N LEU A 18 -15.59 8.25 -5.28
CA LEU A 18 -14.20 8.60 -5.55
C LEU A 18 -13.95 8.70 -7.06
N HIS A 19 -13.41 9.84 -7.48
CA HIS A 19 -13.08 10.09 -8.89
C HIS A 19 -11.85 11.01 -9.02
N GLY A 20 -11.24 11.02 -10.20
CA GLY A 20 -10.09 11.87 -10.50
C GLY A 20 -8.83 11.45 -9.75
N GLN A 21 -7.86 12.36 -9.64
CA GLN A 21 -6.55 12.07 -9.04
C GLN A 21 -6.50 12.30 -7.54
N VAL A 22 -7.18 13.36 -7.11
CA VAL A 22 -7.20 13.83 -5.74
C VAL A 22 -8.66 14.00 -5.36
N MET A 23 -9.08 13.31 -4.30
CA MET A 23 -10.36 13.56 -3.67
C MET A 23 -10.15 14.42 -2.42
N VAL A 24 -11.05 15.36 -2.19
CA VAL A 24 -11.04 16.21 -1.00
C VAL A 24 -12.24 15.87 -0.15
N VAL A 25 -11.99 15.32 1.03
CA VAL A 25 -13.03 15.00 2.02
C VAL A 25 -13.08 16.12 3.04
N LYS A 26 -14.28 16.68 3.23
CA LYS A 26 -14.53 17.78 4.16
C LYS A 26 -15.00 17.26 5.52
N PRO A 27 -14.58 17.89 6.63
CA PRO A 27 -15.17 17.64 7.94
C PRO A 27 -16.66 18.01 7.94
N VAL A 28 -17.43 17.30 8.76
CA VAL A 28 -18.89 17.55 8.92
C VAL A 28 -19.17 18.41 10.13
N HIS A 29 -18.59 18.05 11.27
CA HIS A 29 -18.92 18.65 12.56
C HIS A 29 -17.98 19.80 12.94
N ASP A 30 -16.69 19.67 12.64
CA ASP A 30 -15.67 20.65 13.01
C ASP A 30 -14.95 21.20 11.78
N LEU A 31 -15.39 22.38 11.32
CA LEU A 31 -14.82 23.06 10.15
C LEU A 31 -13.43 23.65 10.41
N SER A 32 -12.93 23.62 11.66
CA SER A 32 -11.55 24.00 11.96
C SER A 32 -10.54 22.93 11.55
N LEU A 33 -11.01 21.68 11.37
CA LEU A 33 -10.17 20.57 10.93
C LEU A 33 -9.69 20.75 9.48
N PRO A 34 -8.45 20.32 9.18
CA PRO A 34 -7.91 20.40 7.83
C PRO A 34 -8.70 19.50 6.87
N LEU A 35 -8.75 19.93 5.61
CA LEU A 35 -9.29 19.12 4.52
C LEU A 35 -8.43 17.86 4.33
N LEU A 36 -9.10 16.72 4.19
CA LEU A 36 -8.43 15.45 3.93
C LEU A 36 -8.25 15.27 2.43
N HIS A 37 -7.00 15.28 1.97
CA HIS A 37 -6.63 15.03 0.58
C HIS A 37 -6.27 13.56 0.38
N LEU A 38 -6.98 12.89 -0.52
CA LEU A 38 -6.82 11.47 -0.81
C LEU A 38 -6.34 11.27 -2.24
N THR A 39 -5.37 10.38 -2.41
CA THR A 39 -4.85 9.96 -3.71
C THR A 39 -5.02 8.46 -3.87
N TYR A 40 -5.34 8.01 -5.09
CA TYR A 40 -5.47 6.57 -5.35
C TYR A 40 -4.12 5.85 -5.36
N TYR A 41 -3.23 6.16 -6.30
CA TYR A 41 -1.90 5.56 -6.37
C TYR A 41 -0.90 6.54 -6.95
N GLN A 42 0.23 6.68 -6.27
CA GLN A 42 1.37 7.47 -6.73
C GLN A 42 2.67 6.67 -6.54
N GLN A 43 3.36 6.44 -7.64
CA GLN A 43 4.72 5.91 -7.69
C GLN A 43 5.63 6.97 -8.32
N THR A 44 6.95 6.90 -8.13
CA THR A 44 7.93 7.83 -8.73
C THR A 44 7.63 8.09 -10.21
N GLY A 45 7.19 9.32 -10.54
CA GLY A 45 6.85 9.74 -11.90
C GLY A 45 5.46 9.36 -12.42
N TYR A 46 4.65 8.61 -11.66
CA TYR A 46 3.33 8.11 -12.07
C TYR A 46 2.24 8.46 -11.06
N LYS A 47 1.09 8.89 -11.57
CA LYS A 47 -0.14 9.09 -10.80
C LYS A 47 -1.30 8.40 -11.50
N CYS A 48 -2.21 7.85 -10.72
CA CYS A 48 -3.37 7.14 -11.24
C CYS A 48 -4.63 7.79 -10.68
N ASP A 49 -5.61 7.92 -11.54
CA ASP A 49 -6.95 8.35 -11.15
C ASP A 49 -7.62 7.20 -10.38
N PHE A 50 -8.52 7.52 -9.45
CA PHE A 50 -9.42 6.52 -8.90
C PHE A 50 -10.14 5.78 -10.04
N PRO A 51 -10.30 4.44 -9.95
CA PRO A 51 -11.03 3.69 -10.96
C PRO A 51 -12.44 4.25 -11.17
N LYS A 52 -12.93 4.22 -12.41
CA LYS A 52 -14.29 4.70 -12.73
C LYS A 52 -15.32 3.92 -11.91
N GLY A 53 -16.32 4.62 -11.38
CA GLY A 53 -17.38 4.01 -10.57
C GLY A 53 -16.92 3.55 -9.18
N THR A 54 -15.79 4.06 -8.68
CA THR A 54 -15.39 3.79 -7.29
C THR A 54 -16.32 4.53 -6.35
N GLN A 55 -17.24 3.80 -5.72
CA GLN A 55 -18.21 4.34 -4.77
C GLN A 55 -18.38 3.41 -3.58
N GLY A 56 -18.68 3.95 -2.40
CA GLY A 56 -18.82 3.18 -1.17
C GLY A 56 -18.35 3.94 0.06
N PHE A 57 -17.71 3.23 0.99
CA PHE A 57 -17.50 3.72 2.36
C PHE A 57 -16.04 3.64 2.80
N PHE A 58 -15.58 4.65 3.54
CA PHE A 58 -14.37 4.53 4.35
C PHE A 58 -14.69 3.74 5.62
N TYR A 59 -13.73 2.93 6.07
CA TYR A 59 -13.89 2.18 7.30
C TYR A 59 -12.54 1.89 7.97
N TRP A 60 -12.58 1.71 9.29
CA TRP A 60 -11.45 1.28 10.09
C TRP A 60 -11.28 -0.24 9.99
N HIS A 61 -10.07 -0.67 9.64
CA HIS A 61 -9.68 -2.08 9.57
C HIS A 61 -8.55 -2.37 10.54
N SER A 62 -8.79 -3.32 11.44
CA SER A 62 -7.76 -3.95 12.26
C SER A 62 -7.87 -5.45 12.08
N GLU A 63 -6.79 -6.08 11.62
CA GLU A 63 -6.79 -7.52 11.34
C GLU A 63 -6.66 -8.30 12.66
N PRO A 64 -7.55 -9.25 12.96
CA PRO A 64 -7.43 -10.06 14.17
C PRO A 64 -6.07 -10.76 14.27
N GLY A 65 -5.38 -10.55 15.39
CA GLY A 65 -4.05 -11.12 15.65
C GLY A 65 -2.89 -10.46 14.91
N ALA A 66 -3.13 -9.38 14.15
CA ALA A 66 -2.05 -8.51 13.68
C ALA A 66 -1.71 -7.43 14.72
N PRO A 67 -0.50 -6.86 14.69
CA PRO A 67 -0.14 -5.75 15.55
C PRO A 67 -1.10 -4.56 15.41
N GLU A 68 -1.40 -3.85 16.50
CA GLU A 68 -2.29 -2.68 16.47
C GLU A 68 -1.77 -1.57 15.55
N LEU A 69 -0.44 -1.47 15.40
CA LEU A 69 0.20 -0.50 14.51
C LEU A 69 -0.04 -0.78 13.01
N MET A 70 -0.51 -1.99 12.65
CA MET A 70 -0.92 -2.38 11.29
C MET A 70 -2.35 -1.95 10.95
N ALA A 71 -3.09 -1.41 11.92
CA ALA A 71 -4.43 -0.93 11.68
C ALA A 71 -4.44 0.25 10.69
N GLN A 72 -5.54 0.40 9.97
CA GLN A 72 -5.59 1.23 8.78
C GLN A 72 -7.01 1.65 8.43
N VAL A 73 -7.16 2.82 7.82
CA VAL A 73 -8.41 3.18 7.16
C VAL A 73 -8.40 2.61 5.75
N ARG A 74 -9.45 1.94 5.33
CA ARG A 74 -9.63 1.38 3.99
C ARG A 74 -10.87 1.96 3.32
N PHE A 75 -11.04 1.64 2.04
CA PHE A 75 -12.25 2.00 1.29
C PHE A 75 -12.90 0.74 0.72
N ARG A 76 -14.17 0.53 1.08
CA ARG A 76 -15.01 -0.58 0.64
C ARG A 76 -15.88 -0.09 -0.51
N ILE A 77 -15.74 -0.71 -1.69
CA ILE A 77 -16.63 -0.48 -2.83
C ILE A 77 -17.93 -1.25 -2.62
N THR A 78 -19.05 -0.57 -2.76
CA THR A 78 -20.40 -1.13 -2.60
C THR A 78 -21.29 -0.81 -3.81
N GLU A 79 -22.38 -1.56 -3.96
CA GLU A 79 -23.34 -1.37 -5.06
C GLU A 79 -24.23 -0.14 -4.84
N SER A 80 -24.53 0.20 -3.58
CA SER A 80 -25.36 1.33 -3.20
C SER A 80 -24.89 1.98 -1.90
N GLU A 81 -25.61 3.05 -1.50
CA GLU A 81 -25.44 3.76 -0.24
C GLU A 81 -26.09 3.07 0.97
N ASP A 82 -26.69 1.89 0.78
CA ASP A 82 -27.23 1.09 1.87
C ASP A 82 -26.10 0.36 2.60
N GLN A 83 -26.04 0.55 3.93
CA GLN A 83 -25.10 -0.12 4.82
C GLN A 83 -25.11 -1.65 4.66
N ALA A 84 -26.26 -2.27 4.35
CA ALA A 84 -26.36 -3.72 4.19
C ALA A 84 -25.41 -4.25 3.09
N THR A 85 -25.13 -3.44 2.06
CA THR A 85 -24.24 -3.79 0.95
C THR A 85 -22.75 -3.75 1.31
N PHE A 86 -22.40 -3.23 2.49
CA PHE A 86 -21.01 -3.18 2.97
C PHE A 86 -20.39 -4.58 3.07
N SER A 87 -21.15 -5.55 3.60
CA SER A 87 -20.68 -6.92 3.84
C SER A 87 -20.36 -7.68 2.56
N SER A 88 -21.14 -7.48 1.50
CA SER A 88 -20.91 -8.04 0.15
C SER A 88 -19.95 -7.19 -0.69
N GLY A 89 -19.56 -6.01 -0.19
CA GLY A 89 -18.64 -5.12 -0.86
C GLY A 89 -17.20 -5.64 -0.90
N ARG A 90 -16.40 -5.06 -1.79
CA ARG A 90 -14.98 -5.42 -1.95
C ARG A 90 -14.08 -4.24 -1.67
N ASP A 91 -12.89 -4.48 -1.14
CA ASP A 91 -11.92 -3.40 -0.96
C ASP A 91 -11.53 -2.79 -2.32
N LEU A 92 -11.38 -1.46 -2.34
CA LEU A 92 -10.65 -0.78 -3.40
C LEU A 92 -9.20 -1.27 -3.34
N CYS A 93 -8.68 -1.83 -4.43
CA CYS A 93 -7.29 -2.28 -4.50
C CYS A 93 -6.43 -1.29 -5.29
N LEU A 94 -5.17 -1.17 -4.90
CA LEU A 94 -4.10 -0.55 -5.71
C LEU A 94 -3.88 -1.36 -7.01
N PRO A 95 -3.16 -0.79 -8.01
CA PRO A 95 -2.79 -1.53 -9.22
C PRO A 95 -1.97 -2.80 -8.92
N THR A 96 -1.26 -2.83 -7.80
CA THR A 96 -0.52 -3.98 -7.25
C THR A 96 -1.42 -5.08 -6.69
N GLY A 97 -2.74 -4.88 -6.62
CA GLY A 97 -3.70 -5.87 -6.11
C GLY A 97 -3.91 -5.84 -4.59
N VAL A 98 -3.05 -5.16 -3.82
CA VAL A 98 -3.27 -4.98 -2.37
C VAL A 98 -4.38 -3.96 -2.11
N PRO A 99 -5.13 -4.08 -1.00
CA PRO A 99 -6.11 -3.06 -0.60
C PRO A 99 -5.47 -1.67 -0.52
N TRP A 100 -6.18 -0.67 -1.04
CA TRP A 100 -5.88 0.73 -0.81
C TRP A 100 -6.15 1.05 0.66
N SER A 101 -5.23 1.76 1.31
CA SER A 101 -5.40 2.12 2.71
C SER A 101 -4.63 3.37 3.10
N ILE A 102 -5.00 3.92 4.27
CA ILE A 102 -4.28 4.93 5.03
C ILE A 102 -3.80 4.26 6.33
N PRO A 103 -2.53 3.85 6.40
CA PRO A 103 -1.99 3.18 7.58
C PRO A 103 -1.95 4.10 8.81
N LEU A 104 -2.21 3.55 9.99
CA LEU A 104 -2.13 4.28 11.26
C LEU A 104 -0.75 4.94 11.45
N LEU A 105 0.33 4.22 11.11
CA LEU A 105 1.70 4.71 11.16
C LEU A 105 1.98 5.90 10.23
N THR A 106 1.20 6.05 9.16
CA THR A 106 1.28 7.20 8.25
C THR A 106 0.45 8.36 8.77
N MET A 107 -0.77 8.07 9.24
CA MET A 107 -1.75 9.05 9.68
C MET A 107 -1.37 9.74 11.00
N ALA A 108 -0.97 8.97 12.02
CA ALA A 108 -0.76 9.47 13.38
C ALA A 108 0.21 10.65 13.51
N PRO A 109 1.39 10.67 12.84
CA PRO A 109 2.33 11.78 12.99
C PRO A 109 1.96 13.04 12.17
N GLN A 110 0.89 13.00 11.36
CA GLN A 110 0.63 14.02 10.33
C GLN A 110 -0.66 14.80 10.57
N LYS A 111 -0.54 16.13 10.66
CA LYS A 111 -1.69 17.05 10.80
C LYS A 111 -2.68 16.97 9.64
N SER A 112 -2.24 16.61 8.43
CA SER A 112 -3.13 16.47 7.27
C SER A 112 -4.19 15.38 7.42
N TYR A 113 -4.06 14.51 8.42
CA TYR A 113 -5.03 13.47 8.73
C TYR A 113 -5.76 13.69 10.06
N GLU A 114 -5.72 14.91 10.61
CA GLU A 114 -6.36 15.24 11.89
C GLU A 114 -7.86 14.93 11.89
N LEU A 115 -8.54 15.09 10.74
CA LEU A 115 -9.93 14.65 10.57
C LEU A 115 -10.15 13.16 10.85
N LEU A 116 -9.27 12.28 10.34
CA LEU A 116 -9.39 10.85 10.61
C LEU A 116 -9.04 10.53 12.06
N GLN A 117 -8.02 11.18 12.61
CA GLN A 117 -7.62 11.01 14.00
C GLN A 117 -8.76 11.40 14.96
N SER A 118 -9.46 12.51 14.70
CA SER A 118 -10.56 12.99 15.54
C SER A 118 -11.75 12.03 15.51
N ILE A 119 -12.11 11.52 14.33
CA ILE A 119 -13.21 10.54 14.19
C ILE A 119 -12.85 9.26 14.96
N LEU A 120 -11.68 8.68 14.70
CA LEU A 120 -11.25 7.45 15.38
C LEU A 120 -11.20 7.59 16.90
N LEU A 121 -10.79 8.74 17.44
CA LEU A 121 -10.79 9.02 18.87
C LEU A 121 -12.22 9.18 19.41
N SER A 122 -13.07 9.93 18.72
CA SER A 122 -14.45 10.19 19.15
C SER A 122 -15.30 8.92 19.20
N GLU A 123 -15.04 7.97 18.30
CA GLU A 123 -15.73 6.68 18.23
C GLU A 123 -15.07 5.60 19.10
N GLY A 124 -13.95 5.90 19.77
CA GLY A 124 -13.20 4.94 20.58
C GLY A 124 -12.56 3.81 19.77
N LEU A 125 -12.47 3.94 18.44
CA LEU A 125 -11.83 2.97 17.54
C LEU A 125 -10.30 2.93 17.74
N VAL A 126 -9.73 4.02 18.24
CA VAL A 126 -8.33 4.10 18.71
C VAL A 126 -8.25 4.87 20.02
N THR A 127 -7.21 4.61 20.81
CA THR A 127 -6.91 5.39 22.01
C THR A 127 -5.88 6.49 21.72
N GLN A 128 -5.88 7.54 22.53
CA GLN A 128 -4.83 8.57 22.48
C GLN A 128 -3.43 7.97 22.69
N ALA A 129 -3.32 6.93 23.52
CA ALA A 129 -2.07 6.21 23.76
C ALA A 129 -1.57 5.51 22.50
N LEU A 130 -2.46 4.83 21.77
CA LEU A 130 -2.14 4.17 20.50
C LEU A 130 -1.70 5.18 19.43
N LEU A 131 -2.40 6.31 19.26
CA LEU A 131 -1.99 7.37 18.32
C LEU A 131 -0.61 7.95 18.67
N LYS A 132 -0.35 8.23 19.96
CA LYS A 132 0.96 8.70 20.42
C LYS A 132 2.05 7.67 20.17
N ARG A 133 1.75 6.37 20.36
CA ARG A 133 2.69 5.28 20.08
C ARG A 133 3.00 5.21 18.59
N ALA A 134 1.98 5.17 17.73
CA ALA A 134 2.14 5.16 16.27
C ALA A 134 2.94 6.37 15.75
N ALA A 135 2.68 7.58 16.27
CA ALA A 135 3.40 8.80 15.88
C ALA A 135 4.90 8.78 16.23
N ASN A 136 5.31 7.90 17.17
CA ASN A 136 6.68 7.77 17.65
C ASN A 136 7.31 6.40 17.37
N ALA A 137 6.58 5.48 16.71
CA ALA A 137 7.01 4.10 16.51
C ALA A 137 8.17 3.95 15.51
N THR A 138 8.36 4.92 14.61
CA THR A 138 9.43 4.86 13.62
C THR A 138 10.78 5.15 14.26
N THR A 139 11.71 4.19 14.19
CA THR A 139 13.05 4.32 14.79
C THR A 139 14.04 5.14 13.96
N THR A 140 13.72 5.44 12.70
CA THR A 140 14.58 6.24 11.82
C THR A 140 14.56 7.72 12.22
N PRO A 141 15.71 8.42 12.28
CA PRO A 141 15.76 9.84 12.61
C PRO A 141 14.80 10.66 11.73
N ARG A 142 14.04 11.57 12.34
CA ARG A 142 13.06 12.45 11.69
C ARG A 142 13.73 13.45 10.74
N ARG A 143 14.31 12.98 9.63
CA ARG A 143 14.42 13.81 8.44
C ARG A 143 13.01 14.00 7.88
N LYS A 144 12.67 15.22 7.50
CA LYS A 144 11.36 15.55 6.91
C LYS A 144 11.12 14.61 5.71
N GLY A 145 10.07 13.80 5.76
CA GLY A 145 9.76 12.81 4.71
C GLY A 145 10.37 11.40 4.87
N ALA A 146 11.01 11.08 6.01
CA ALA A 146 11.62 9.76 6.23
C ALA A 146 10.63 8.65 6.68
N GLY A 147 9.49 9.04 7.25
CA GLY A 147 8.44 8.12 7.73
C GLY A 147 7.67 7.40 6.61
N PRO A 148 6.77 6.48 6.95
CA PRO A 148 5.99 5.76 5.95
C PRO A 148 5.00 6.70 5.23
N GLY A 149 5.00 6.67 3.90
CA GLY A 149 3.97 7.32 3.08
C GLY A 149 2.72 6.47 2.92
N LEU A 150 1.69 7.05 2.28
CA LEU A 150 0.36 6.46 2.06
C LEU A 150 0.38 5.09 1.36
N HIS A 151 1.33 4.88 0.44
CA HIS A 151 1.47 3.64 -0.33
C HIS A 151 2.73 2.86 0.06
N SER A 152 3.26 3.08 1.27
CA SER A 152 4.33 2.24 1.81
C SER A 152 3.85 0.79 1.97
N ASN A 153 4.76 -0.15 1.77
CA ASN A 153 4.53 -1.55 2.12
C ASN A 153 4.73 -1.75 3.62
N PHE A 154 3.82 -2.48 4.27
CA PHE A 154 3.89 -2.85 5.68
C PHE A 154 3.78 -4.36 5.83
N VAL A 155 4.52 -4.91 6.79
CA VAL A 155 4.51 -6.34 7.14
C VAL A 155 4.52 -6.47 8.65
N GLY A 156 3.50 -7.12 9.21
CA GLY A 156 3.44 -7.47 10.62
C GLY A 156 3.82 -8.92 10.91
N ARG A 157 3.77 -9.79 9.89
CA ARG A 157 4.01 -11.23 10.04
C ARG A 157 4.59 -11.87 8.78
N PHE A 158 5.26 -13.01 8.94
CA PHE A 158 5.65 -13.84 7.79
C PHE A 158 4.42 -14.33 7.02
N GLY A 159 4.57 -14.47 5.70
CA GLY A 159 3.49 -14.84 4.79
C GLY A 159 2.48 -13.73 4.49
N GLU A 160 2.66 -12.52 5.04
CA GLU A 160 1.83 -11.37 4.66
C GLU A 160 2.35 -10.77 3.33
N PRO A 161 1.52 -10.74 2.26
CA PRO A 161 1.95 -10.27 0.97
C PRO A 161 1.95 -8.74 0.88
N PHE A 162 2.95 -8.19 0.19
CA PHE A 162 3.03 -6.78 -0.16
C PHE A 162 3.35 -6.57 -1.64
N GLY A 163 2.92 -5.44 -2.18
CA GLY A 163 3.02 -5.15 -3.61
C GLY A 163 4.36 -4.56 -4.00
N VAL A 164 4.98 -5.11 -5.03
CA VAL A 164 6.23 -4.58 -5.62
C VAL A 164 6.10 -4.44 -7.13
N SER A 165 6.74 -3.40 -7.66
CA SER A 165 6.93 -3.28 -9.11
C SER A 165 8.12 -4.15 -9.51
N LEU A 166 7.97 -4.92 -10.58
CA LEU A 166 9.06 -5.75 -11.14
C LEU A 166 10.19 -4.91 -11.75
N GLN A 167 9.95 -3.61 -11.95
CA GLN A 167 10.93 -2.64 -12.45
C GLN A 167 11.55 -1.80 -11.32
N ALA A 168 11.17 -2.03 -10.06
CA ALA A 168 11.65 -1.26 -8.93
C ALA A 168 13.17 -1.43 -8.73
N GLU A 169 13.88 -0.30 -8.65
CA GLU A 169 15.32 -0.28 -8.35
C GLU A 169 15.59 -0.42 -6.85
N ALA A 170 14.62 -0.02 -6.04
CA ALA A 170 14.62 -0.26 -4.61
C ALA A 170 13.19 -0.42 -4.12
N VAL A 171 12.99 -1.30 -3.14
CA VAL A 171 11.73 -1.48 -2.42
C VAL A 171 11.96 -1.15 -0.96
N LYS A 172 11.15 -0.26 -0.41
CA LYS A 172 11.12 0.05 1.02
C LYS A 172 9.92 -0.64 1.65
N VAL A 173 10.15 -1.42 2.69
CA VAL A 173 9.12 -2.14 3.46
C VAL A 173 9.25 -1.77 4.93
N TRP A 174 8.13 -1.51 5.58
CA TRP A 174 8.06 -1.26 7.01
C TRP A 174 7.67 -2.55 7.74
N ILE A 175 8.55 -3.03 8.61
CA ILE A 175 8.28 -4.17 9.48
C ILE A 175 7.85 -3.60 10.82
N THR A 176 6.71 -4.02 11.35
CA THR A 176 6.16 -3.45 12.57
C THR A 176 5.57 -4.51 13.50
N ASP A 177 5.74 -4.28 14.80
CA ASP A 177 5.04 -4.97 15.87
C ASP A 177 4.13 -3.95 16.61
N ASP A 178 3.69 -4.26 17.84
CA ASP A 178 2.82 -3.36 18.61
C ASP A 178 3.51 -2.10 19.12
N SER A 179 4.84 -2.04 19.04
CA SER A 179 5.67 -1.03 19.69
C SER A 179 6.50 -0.19 18.72
N THR A 180 7.01 -0.80 17.65
CA THR A 180 8.00 -0.17 16.76
C THR A 180 7.70 -0.46 15.29
N ALA A 181 8.22 0.43 14.44
CA ALA A 181 8.23 0.27 12.99
C ALA A 181 9.63 0.51 12.45
N LEU A 182 10.19 -0.51 11.80
CA LEU A 182 11.52 -0.52 11.19
C LEU A 182 11.39 -0.49 9.68
N SER A 183 12.25 0.28 9.02
CA SER A 183 12.32 0.30 7.56
C SER A 183 13.42 -0.63 7.06
N VAL A 184 13.07 -1.55 6.16
CA VAL A 184 14.01 -2.38 5.41
C VAL A 184 14.01 -1.96 3.94
N GLY A 185 15.20 -1.71 3.39
CA GLY A 185 15.39 -1.43 1.98
C GLY A 185 15.94 -2.64 1.25
N ILE A 186 15.28 -3.06 0.18
CA ILE A 186 15.70 -4.14 -0.71
C ILE A 186 16.15 -3.49 -2.02
N GLN A 187 17.43 -3.62 -2.34
CA GLN A 187 17.98 -3.10 -3.59
C GLN A 187 17.73 -4.09 -4.70
N THR A 188 17.28 -3.56 -5.85
CA THR A 188 17.21 -4.28 -7.13
C THR A 188 16.62 -5.70 -7.03
N PRO A 189 15.44 -5.91 -6.42
CA PRO A 189 14.93 -7.26 -6.16
C PRO A 189 14.72 -8.10 -7.42
N PHE A 190 14.61 -7.49 -8.60
CA PHE A 190 14.40 -8.20 -9.86
C PHE A 190 15.44 -7.85 -10.93
N ARG A 191 16.59 -7.27 -10.56
CA ARG A 191 17.71 -7.03 -11.49
C ARG A 191 18.95 -7.79 -11.07
N LEU A 192 19.45 -8.63 -11.97
CA LEU A 192 20.68 -9.39 -11.78
C LEU A 192 21.94 -8.67 -12.26
N TYR A 193 21.81 -7.68 -13.15
CA TYR A 193 22.94 -6.89 -13.65
C TYR A 193 22.57 -5.42 -13.86
N HIS A 194 23.56 -4.54 -13.69
CA HIS A 194 23.41 -3.08 -13.68
C HIS A 194 22.94 -2.44 -14.99
N SER A 195 22.66 -3.22 -16.05
CA SER A 195 22.50 -2.68 -17.41
C SER A 195 21.28 -3.16 -18.20
N HIS A 196 20.51 -4.15 -17.74
CA HIS A 196 19.38 -4.68 -18.54
C HIS A 196 18.06 -4.56 -17.78
N ARG A 197 17.12 -3.83 -18.39
CA ARG A 197 15.72 -3.85 -17.95
C ARG A 197 15.19 -5.28 -18.12
N PRO A 198 14.47 -5.85 -17.13
CA PRO A 198 13.81 -7.14 -17.29
C PRO A 198 12.92 -7.14 -18.55
N PRO A 199 12.87 -8.23 -19.33
CA PRO A 199 12.12 -8.32 -20.60
C PRO A 199 10.60 -8.48 -20.38
N TYR A 200 10.03 -7.73 -19.44
CA TYR A 200 8.61 -7.75 -19.11
C TYR A 200 8.00 -6.39 -19.33
N GLU A 201 6.90 -6.37 -20.05
CA GLU A 201 5.98 -5.25 -20.07
C GLU A 201 4.80 -5.57 -19.17
N GLY A 202 4.48 -4.66 -18.27
CA GLY A 202 3.21 -4.65 -17.58
C GLY A 202 1.99 -4.26 -18.44
N GLU A 203 0.99 -3.71 -17.76
CA GLU A 203 -0.07 -2.94 -18.40
C GLU A 203 0.06 -1.46 -18.04
N ARG A 204 -0.20 -0.56 -18.99
CA ARG A 204 -0.27 0.88 -18.69
C ARG A 204 -1.57 1.16 -17.95
N ARG A 205 -1.49 1.24 -16.61
CA ARG A 205 -2.63 1.58 -15.75
C ARG A 205 -2.63 3.04 -15.28
N CYS A 206 -1.50 3.74 -15.40
CA CYS A 206 -1.30 5.07 -14.81
C CYS A 206 -0.68 6.05 -15.80
N ARG A 207 -0.97 7.35 -15.61
CA ARG A 207 -0.45 8.41 -16.47
C ARG A 207 0.88 8.92 -15.93
N ARG A 208 1.76 9.33 -16.84
CA ARG A 208 3.00 10.02 -16.49
C ARG A 208 2.67 11.36 -15.83
N ASN A 209 3.35 11.66 -14.74
CA ASN A 209 3.27 12.97 -14.08
C ASN A 209 3.90 14.03 -15.00
N ALA A 210 3.18 15.11 -15.29
CA ALA A 210 3.66 16.20 -16.15
C ALA A 210 4.98 16.83 -15.65
N ASN A 211 5.26 16.73 -14.36
CA ASN A 211 6.48 17.25 -13.74
C ASN A 211 7.63 16.22 -13.68
N ALA A 212 7.43 15.00 -14.18
CA ALA A 212 8.51 14.02 -14.27
C ALA A 212 9.48 14.46 -15.37
N ARG A 213 10.72 14.82 -14.99
CA ARG A 213 11.79 15.11 -15.96
C ARG A 213 11.89 13.94 -16.94
N SER A 214 12.07 14.26 -18.21
CA SER A 214 12.11 13.38 -19.38
C SER A 214 12.85 12.06 -19.14
N LEU A 215 12.14 11.07 -18.61
CA LEU A 215 12.52 9.67 -18.69
C LEU A 215 12.08 9.15 -20.08
N PRO A 216 12.88 8.27 -20.72
CA PRO A 216 12.48 7.58 -21.95
C PRO A 216 11.07 7.00 -21.79
N SER A 217 10.28 6.85 -22.85
CA SER A 217 8.95 6.24 -22.79
C SER A 217 8.99 4.95 -21.95
N ASP A 218 8.46 5.00 -20.72
CA ASP A 218 8.69 3.88 -19.81
C ASP A 218 7.75 2.72 -20.18
N PRO A 219 8.26 1.47 -20.05
CA PRO A 219 7.51 0.30 -20.42
C PRO A 219 6.34 0.15 -19.42
N PRO A 220 5.27 -0.53 -19.85
CA PRO A 220 4.24 -0.96 -18.94
C PRO A 220 4.81 -1.65 -17.68
N THR A 221 4.17 -1.50 -16.51
CA THR A 221 4.72 -1.96 -15.22
C THR A 221 4.08 -3.27 -14.75
N GLY A 222 4.83 -4.37 -14.76
CA GLY A 222 4.41 -5.60 -14.11
C GLY A 222 4.54 -5.47 -12.59
N PHE A 223 3.60 -6.04 -11.85
CA PHE A 223 3.63 -6.06 -10.39
C PHE A 223 3.74 -7.51 -9.90
N ALA A 224 4.28 -7.67 -8.71
CA ALA A 224 4.22 -8.92 -7.97
C ALA A 224 3.69 -8.66 -6.56
N LEU A 225 2.94 -9.61 -6.04
CA LEU A 225 2.78 -9.77 -4.60
C LEU A 225 3.93 -10.65 -4.14
N VAL A 226 4.71 -10.13 -3.20
CA VAL A 226 5.81 -10.88 -2.57
C VAL A 226 5.58 -10.96 -1.08
N GLN A 227 6.14 -11.98 -0.45
CA GLN A 227 6.02 -12.16 1.00
C GLN A 227 7.33 -12.64 1.61
N PHE A 228 7.59 -12.23 2.85
CA PHE A 228 8.71 -12.76 3.60
C PHE A 228 8.37 -14.13 4.18
N GLU A 229 9.33 -15.04 4.13
CA GLU A 229 9.24 -16.37 4.72
C GLU A 229 10.52 -16.74 5.46
N ARG A 230 10.40 -17.61 6.47
CA ARG A 230 11.59 -18.27 7.03
C ARG A 230 12.15 -19.25 6.01
N SER A 231 13.45 -19.21 5.77
CA SER A 231 14.09 -20.15 4.85
C SER A 231 13.97 -21.58 5.36
N THR A 232 13.53 -22.49 4.49
CA THR A 232 13.58 -23.94 4.70
C THR A 232 14.69 -24.63 3.88
N LEU A 233 15.54 -23.84 3.21
CA LEU A 233 16.64 -24.36 2.39
C LEU A 233 17.72 -25.02 3.28
N PRO A 234 18.26 -26.19 2.89
CA PRO A 234 19.27 -26.91 3.68
C PRO A 234 20.50 -26.07 4.04
N GLU A 235 20.98 -25.22 3.14
CA GLU A 235 22.12 -24.32 3.35
C GLU A 235 21.86 -23.24 4.41
N HIS A 236 20.60 -22.99 4.75
CA HIS A 236 20.18 -22.07 5.82
C HIS A 236 19.81 -22.81 7.12
N ALA A 237 20.07 -24.12 7.22
CA ALA A 237 19.79 -24.88 8.42
C ALA A 237 20.55 -24.28 9.63
N GLY A 238 19.82 -24.02 10.72
CA GLY A 238 20.38 -23.43 11.94
C GLY A 238 20.58 -21.90 11.88
N SER A 239 20.26 -21.24 10.77
CA SER A 239 20.33 -19.78 10.65
C SER A 239 18.97 -19.10 10.88
N ARG A 240 18.96 -17.76 10.95
CA ARG A 240 17.76 -16.92 10.94
C ARG A 240 17.54 -16.27 9.57
N THR A 241 17.77 -17.01 8.50
CA THR A 241 17.62 -16.49 7.14
C THR A 241 16.14 -16.30 6.78
N VAL A 242 15.84 -15.11 6.25
CA VAL A 242 14.54 -14.76 5.68
C VAL A 242 14.68 -14.71 4.16
N VAL A 243 13.73 -15.29 3.44
CA VAL A 243 13.66 -15.24 1.98
C VAL A 243 12.44 -14.44 1.54
N LEU A 244 12.48 -13.93 0.32
CA LEU A 244 11.38 -13.23 -0.31
C LEU A 244 10.79 -14.13 -1.40
N ARG A 245 9.53 -14.52 -1.27
CA ARG A 245 8.83 -15.37 -2.25
C ARG A 245 7.90 -14.55 -3.12
N ILE A 246 7.81 -14.89 -4.41
CA ILE A 246 6.79 -14.38 -5.33
C ILE A 246 5.49 -15.15 -5.09
N ALA A 247 4.53 -14.53 -4.40
CA ALA A 247 3.24 -15.13 -4.13
C ALA A 247 2.30 -15.05 -5.34
N LYS A 248 2.37 -13.96 -6.13
CA LYS A 248 1.52 -13.75 -7.30
C LYS A 248 2.14 -12.76 -8.29
N LEU A 249 1.95 -12.99 -9.59
CA LEU A 249 2.30 -12.05 -10.65
C LEU A 249 1.05 -11.35 -11.17
N ILE A 250 1.14 -10.03 -11.37
CA ILE A 250 0.01 -9.19 -11.73
C ILE A 250 0.39 -8.33 -12.94
N GLY A 251 -0.40 -8.46 -14.01
CA GLY A 251 -0.27 -7.63 -15.21
C GLY A 251 1.00 -7.88 -16.00
N LEU A 252 1.70 -9.00 -15.78
CA LEU A 252 2.87 -9.38 -16.56
C LEU A 252 2.44 -9.80 -17.97
N ARG A 253 2.98 -9.14 -18.99
CA ARG A 253 2.95 -9.61 -20.37
C ARG A 253 4.38 -9.89 -20.81
N LYS A 254 4.58 -11.07 -21.37
CA LYS A 254 5.82 -11.42 -22.04
C LYS A 254 5.87 -10.63 -23.33
N VAL A 255 6.96 -9.93 -23.57
CA VAL A 255 7.21 -9.32 -24.88
C VAL A 255 8.18 -10.21 -25.60
N ASP A 256 7.90 -10.51 -26.87
CA ASP A 256 8.79 -11.24 -27.77
C ASP A 256 9.99 -10.36 -28.13
N ILE A 257 10.82 -10.01 -27.15
CA ILE A 257 12.09 -9.30 -27.33
C ILE A 257 13.22 -10.34 -27.34
N GLY A 258 13.10 -11.34 -28.21
CA GLY A 258 14.13 -12.39 -28.36
C GLY A 258 14.38 -13.22 -27.09
N PRO A 259 15.46 -14.02 -27.06
CA PRO A 259 15.79 -14.82 -25.90
C PRO A 259 16.12 -13.90 -24.70
N PRO A 260 15.68 -14.26 -23.47
CA PRO A 260 16.00 -13.50 -22.28
C PRO A 260 17.52 -13.38 -22.13
N PRO A 261 18.03 -12.24 -21.63
CA PRO A 261 19.46 -12.09 -21.40
C PRO A 261 19.98 -13.22 -20.50
N PRO A 262 21.19 -13.75 -20.78
CA PRO A 262 21.77 -14.84 -19.99
C PRO A 262 21.78 -14.50 -18.50
N GLY A 263 21.27 -15.40 -17.67
CA GLY A 263 21.35 -15.30 -16.21
C GLY A 263 20.15 -14.64 -15.52
N ALA A 264 19.13 -14.17 -16.24
CA ALA A 264 17.89 -13.66 -15.63
C ALA A 264 16.69 -14.62 -15.81
N PRO A 265 16.48 -15.57 -14.87
CA PRO A 265 15.29 -16.40 -14.91
C PRO A 265 14.03 -15.54 -14.80
N GLU A 266 13.00 -15.97 -15.52
CA GLU A 266 11.69 -15.32 -15.47
C GLU A 266 11.10 -15.43 -14.07
N PRO A 267 10.64 -14.32 -13.44
CA PRO A 267 9.99 -14.41 -12.15
C PRO A 267 8.75 -15.29 -12.29
N LYS A 268 8.62 -16.29 -11.42
CA LYS A 268 7.48 -17.21 -11.40
C LYS A 268 6.81 -17.22 -10.04
N GLU A 269 5.50 -17.42 -10.05
CA GLU A 269 4.74 -17.65 -8.82
C GLU A 269 5.27 -18.88 -8.09
N GLY A 270 5.41 -18.76 -6.77
CA GLY A 270 5.99 -19.79 -5.91
C GLY A 270 7.52 -19.78 -5.84
N GLU A 271 8.25 -19.10 -6.73
CA GLU A 271 9.71 -19.05 -6.68
C GLU A 271 10.24 -17.96 -5.72
N LEU A 272 11.49 -18.10 -5.29
CA LEU A 272 12.19 -17.08 -4.52
C LEU A 272 12.66 -15.95 -5.44
N VAL A 273 12.65 -14.73 -4.90
CA VAL A 273 13.15 -13.55 -5.60
C VAL A 273 14.67 -13.64 -5.69
N MET A 274 15.18 -13.86 -6.93
CA MET A 274 16.59 -14.04 -7.30
C MET A 274 17.34 -15.12 -6.49
N GLN A 275 17.54 -16.28 -7.13
CA GLN A 275 18.62 -17.22 -6.80
C GLN A 275 19.75 -17.06 -7.81
#